data_AF-A0AAD6S4C4-F1
#
_entry.id   AF-A0AAD6S4C4-F1
#
_cell.length_a   1.000
_cell.length_b   1.000
_cell.length_c   1.000
_cell.angle_alpha   90.00
_cell.angle_beta   90.00
_cell.angle_gamma   90.00
#
_symmetry.space_group_name_H-M   'P 1'
#
loop_
_entity.id
_entity.type
_entity.pdbx_description
1 polymer ?
#
loop_
_entity_poly.entity_id
_entity_poly.type
_entity_poly.pdbx_seq_one_letter_code
_entity_poly.pdbx_strand_id
1 'polypeptide(L)'
;MADVARSYHSKLQQDRREVAEDIRKETIRKVLSRTARKMTEEQAATLKAPLTVEDVRKALRLSANFKAPGINGITYELWKTLEGRYQTAISQEKPAFDVLKAMCAVFNDIEKHGMVKNSGFSE
;
A
#
# COMPACT_ATOMS: atom_id res chain seq x y z
N MET A 1 -25.44 -7.45 24.83
CA MET A 1 -24.07 -6.92 24.97
C MET A 1 -23.47 -6.48 23.64
N ALA A 2 -23.62 -7.27 22.56
CA ALA A 2 -23.17 -6.89 21.21
C ALA A 2 -23.75 -5.55 20.71
N ASP A 3 -25.04 -5.28 20.98
CA ASP A 3 -25.68 -4.03 20.53
C ASP A 3 -25.18 -2.78 21.24
N VAL A 4 -24.81 -2.89 22.51
CA VAL A 4 -24.25 -1.77 23.30
C VAL A 4 -22.84 -1.46 22.81
N ALA A 5 -22.01 -2.48 22.58
CA ALA A 5 -20.69 -2.31 21.99
C ALA A 5 -20.75 -1.74 20.57
N ARG A 6 -21.65 -2.23 19.72
CA ARG A 6 -21.88 -1.69 18.36
C ARG A 6 -22.26 -0.22 18.42
N SER A 7 -23.26 0.12 19.25
CA SER A 7 -23.75 1.49 19.39
C SER A 7 -22.68 2.45 19.93
N TYR A 8 -21.84 1.98 20.85
CA TYR A 8 -20.70 2.73 21.37
C TYR A 8 -19.65 2.98 20.27
N HIS A 9 -19.24 1.95 19.54
CA HIS A 9 -18.24 2.09 18.47
C HIS A 9 -18.74 2.93 17.29
N SER A 10 -20.01 2.80 16.89
CA SER A 10 -20.60 3.64 15.84
C SER A 10 -20.64 5.12 16.24
N LYS A 11 -20.97 5.42 17.51
CA LYS A 11 -20.92 6.80 18.03
C LYS A 11 -19.49 7.35 18.09
N LEU A 12 -18.52 6.53 18.49
CA LEU A 12 -17.11 6.92 18.55
C LEU A 12 -16.55 7.31 17.18
N GLN A 13 -16.99 6.63 16.11
CA GLN A 13 -16.58 6.95 14.74
C GLN A 13 -17.16 8.29 14.24
N GLN A 14 -18.33 8.67 14.76
CA GLN A 14 -19.01 9.94 14.46
C GLN A 14 -18.52 11.11 15.33
N ASP A 15 -17.81 10.84 16.43
CA ASP A 15 -17.24 11.86 17.32
C ASP A 15 -15.96 12.52 16.76
N ARG A 16 -15.68 12.33 15.46
CA ARG A 16 -14.69 13.15 14.76
C ARG A 16 -15.28 14.53 14.55
N ARG A 17 -14.91 15.47 15.43
CA ARG A 17 -15.14 16.89 15.18
C ARG A 17 -14.37 17.28 13.92
N GLU A 18 -15.09 17.65 12.87
CA GLU A 18 -14.48 18.26 11.69
C GLU A 18 -13.84 19.59 12.13
N VAL A 19 -12.51 19.57 12.23
CA VAL A 19 -11.72 20.77 12.53
C VAL A 19 -11.51 21.50 11.21
N ALA A 20 -11.70 22.82 11.21
CA ALA A 20 -11.43 23.65 10.04
C ALA A 20 -10.02 23.42 9.49
N GLU A 21 -9.88 23.41 8.16
CA GLU A 21 -8.66 23.04 7.43
C GLU A 21 -7.41 23.84 7.86
N ASP A 22 -7.61 25.12 8.16
CA ASP A 22 -6.61 26.05 8.66
C ASP A 22 -6.11 25.66 10.07
N ILE A 23 -7.03 25.42 11.00
CA ILE A 23 -6.71 24.97 12.36
C ILE A 23 -6.01 23.60 12.32
N ARG A 24 -6.44 22.71 11.44
CA ARG A 24 -5.82 21.40 11.22
C ARG A 24 -4.37 21.55 10.73
N LYS A 25 -4.13 22.38 9.72
CA LYS A 25 -2.78 22.65 9.18
C LYS A 25 -1.87 23.28 10.23
N GLU A 26 -2.37 24.25 10.98
CA GLU A 26 -1.60 24.90 12.05
C GLU A 26 -1.22 23.91 13.16
N THR A 27 -2.18 23.08 13.59
CA THR A 27 -1.95 22.05 14.61
C THR A 27 -0.91 21.04 14.14
N ILE A 28 -1.00 20.58 12.88
CA ILE A 28 0.00 19.69 12.28
C ILE A 28 1.39 20.34 12.29
N ARG A 29 1.53 21.60 11.86
CA ARG A 29 2.82 22.31 11.89
C ARG A 29 3.38 22.41 13.30
N LYS A 30 2.55 22.76 14.29
CA LYS A 30 2.95 22.91 15.70
C LYS A 30 3.38 21.59 16.33
N VAL A 31 2.76 20.47 15.94
CA VAL A 31 3.18 19.14 16.39
C VAL A 31 4.48 18.73 15.72
N LEU A 32 4.59 18.90 14.40
CA LEU A 32 5.81 18.57 13.65
C LEU A 32 7.02 19.41 14.07
N SER A 33 6.82 20.66 14.51
CA SER A 33 7.92 21.50 15.00
C SER A 33 8.52 21.01 16.32
N ARG A 34 7.82 20.12 17.05
CA ARG A 34 8.32 19.50 18.30
C ARG A 34 9.16 18.26 18.03
N THR A 35 9.17 17.74 16.80
CA THR A 35 9.94 16.57 16.43
C THR A 35 11.41 16.94 16.31
N ALA A 36 12.22 16.55 17.31
CA ALA A 36 13.63 16.91 17.39
C ALA A 36 14.49 16.30 16.26
N ARG A 37 14.11 15.11 15.78
CA ARG A 37 14.84 14.41 14.72
C ARG A 37 14.17 14.64 13.38
N LYS A 38 14.85 15.37 12.50
CA LYS A 38 14.51 15.45 11.09
C LYS A 38 15.20 14.32 10.33
N MET A 39 14.58 13.95 9.22
CA MET A 39 15.15 13.03 8.28
C MET A 39 16.39 13.65 7.62
N THR A 40 17.46 12.89 7.47
CA THR A 40 18.63 13.36 6.70
C THR A 40 18.30 13.41 5.21
N GLU A 41 19.11 14.12 4.43
CA GLU A 41 18.92 14.17 2.98
C GLU A 41 19.02 12.78 2.34
N GLU A 42 19.91 11.90 2.84
CA GLU A 42 20.03 10.54 2.33
C GLU A 42 18.77 9.70 2.61
N GLN A 43 18.21 9.84 3.81
CA GLN A 43 16.96 9.15 4.19
C GLN A 43 15.78 9.68 3.35
N ALA A 44 15.75 10.99 3.10
CA ALA A 44 14.74 11.61 2.24
C ALA A 44 14.85 11.14 0.80
N ALA A 45 16.06 11.01 0.28
CA ALA A 45 16.31 10.48 -1.05
C ALA A 45 15.88 9.02 -1.15
N THR A 46 16.18 8.21 -0.14
CA THR A 46 15.79 6.79 -0.07
C THR A 46 14.28 6.63 -0.14
N LEU A 47 13.52 7.46 0.59
CA LEU A 47 12.07 7.41 0.59
C LEU A 47 11.42 7.95 -0.68
N LYS A 48 12.15 8.70 -1.50
CA LYS A 48 11.69 9.19 -2.81
C LYS A 48 12.12 8.25 -3.95
N ALA A 49 12.90 7.22 -3.66
CA ALA A 49 13.37 6.31 -4.68
C ALA A 49 12.19 5.49 -5.21
N PRO A 50 12.05 5.33 -6.53
CA PRO A 50 11.00 4.50 -7.11
C PRO A 50 11.18 3.04 -6.67
N LEU A 51 10.06 2.34 -6.55
CA LEU A 51 10.05 0.91 -6.25
C LEU A 51 10.80 0.12 -7.33
N THR A 52 11.61 -0.83 -6.90
CA THR A 52 12.27 -1.79 -7.79
C THR A 52 11.48 -3.09 -7.89
N VAL A 53 11.75 -3.88 -8.93
CA VAL A 53 11.16 -5.23 -9.08
C VAL A 53 11.56 -6.14 -7.89
N GLU A 54 12.75 -5.96 -7.32
CA GLU A 54 13.18 -6.71 -6.13
C GLU A 54 12.36 -6.36 -4.89
N ASP A 55 11.99 -5.10 -4.71
CA ASP A 55 11.13 -4.69 -3.60
C ASP A 55 9.77 -5.37 -3.69
N VAL A 56 9.18 -5.39 -4.89
CA VAL A 56 7.91 -6.10 -5.15
C VAL A 56 8.06 -7.60 -4.95
N ARG A 57 9.17 -8.21 -5.41
CA ARG A 57 9.45 -9.63 -5.18
C ARG A 57 9.55 -9.97 -3.70
N LYS A 58 10.27 -9.15 -2.93
CA LYS A 58 10.44 -9.33 -1.48
C LYS A 58 9.09 -9.22 -0.77
N ALA A 59 8.30 -8.21 -1.11
CA ALA A 59 6.95 -8.04 -0.56
C ALA A 59 6.06 -9.24 -0.89
N LEU A 60 6.07 -9.72 -2.14
CA LEU A 60 5.29 -10.88 -2.55
C LEU A 60 5.73 -12.13 -1.79
N ARG A 61 7.04 -12.38 -1.59
CA ARG A 61 7.54 -13.51 -0.80
C ARG A 61 7.06 -13.47 0.65
N LEU A 62 7.05 -12.28 1.26
CA LEU A 62 6.63 -12.07 2.64
C LEU A 62 5.10 -12.06 2.84
N SER A 63 4.33 -11.94 1.75
CA SER A 63 2.87 -11.99 1.83
C SER A 63 2.39 -13.33 2.41
N ALA A 64 1.34 -13.28 3.22
CA ALA A 64 0.87 -14.46 3.94
C ALA A 64 0.14 -15.45 3.02
N ASN A 65 0.37 -16.75 3.23
CA ASN A 65 -0.42 -17.80 2.60
C ASN A 65 -1.67 -18.11 3.42
N PHE A 66 -2.68 -18.67 2.76
CA PHE A 66 -3.92 -19.18 3.35
C PHE A 66 -4.69 -18.13 4.15
N LYS A 67 -4.51 -16.86 3.81
CA LYS A 67 -5.35 -15.78 4.35
C LYS A 67 -6.62 -15.64 3.51
N ALA A 68 -7.67 -15.17 4.18
CA ALA A 68 -8.88 -14.80 3.49
C ALA A 68 -8.54 -13.77 2.39
N PRO A 69 -9.05 -13.95 1.16
CA PRO A 69 -8.85 -12.98 0.10
C PRO A 69 -9.48 -11.63 0.45
N GLY A 70 -9.01 -10.58 -0.23
CA GLY A 70 -9.64 -9.26 -0.18
C GLY A 70 -11.02 -9.24 -0.86
N ILE A 71 -11.60 -8.05 -0.97
CA ILE A 71 -12.95 -7.82 -1.55
C ILE A 71 -13.12 -8.39 -2.97
N ASN A 72 -12.02 -8.49 -3.71
CA ASN A 72 -11.91 -9.00 -5.07
C ASN A 72 -11.69 -10.52 -5.16
N GLY A 73 -11.59 -11.23 -4.04
CA GLY A 73 -11.47 -12.70 -4.02
C GLY A 73 -10.10 -13.23 -4.43
N ILE A 74 -9.16 -12.37 -4.81
CA ILE A 74 -7.82 -12.76 -5.25
C ILE A 74 -6.90 -12.96 -4.06
N THR A 75 -6.28 -14.14 -3.97
CA THR A 75 -5.34 -14.46 -2.90
C THR A 75 -3.88 -14.22 -3.33
N TYR A 76 -2.96 -14.16 -2.36
CA TYR A 76 -1.53 -13.99 -2.63
C TYR A 76 -0.92 -15.17 -3.41
N GLU A 77 -1.49 -16.37 -3.29
CA GLU A 77 -1.05 -17.56 -4.00
C GLU A 77 -1.18 -17.42 -5.51
N LEU A 78 -2.19 -16.68 -6.00
CA LEU A 78 -2.30 -16.41 -7.44
C LEU A 78 -1.04 -15.69 -7.94
N TRP A 79 -0.67 -14.60 -7.27
CA TRP A 79 0.49 -13.78 -7.62
C TRP A 79 1.80 -14.57 -7.49
N LYS A 80 1.96 -15.35 -6.41
CA LYS A 80 3.10 -16.26 -6.23
C LYS A 80 3.19 -17.31 -7.32
N THR A 81 2.05 -17.84 -7.76
CA THR A 81 1.97 -18.84 -8.84
C THR A 81 2.35 -18.22 -10.18
N LEU A 82 1.87 -17.01 -10.48
CA LEU A 82 2.24 -16.30 -11.71
C LEU A 82 3.74 -16.02 -11.78
N GLU A 83 4.33 -15.56 -10.68
CA GLU A 83 5.79 -15.38 -10.60
C GLU A 83 6.53 -16.72 -10.77
N GLY A 84 6.09 -17.79 -10.11
CA GLY A 84 6.69 -19.12 -10.28
C GLY A 84 6.62 -19.64 -11.72
N ARG A 85 5.50 -19.40 -12.42
CA ARG A 85 5.34 -19.75 -13.84
C ARG A 85 6.26 -18.93 -14.73
N TYR A 86 6.38 -17.63 -14.48
CA TYR A 86 7.30 -16.76 -15.18
C TYR A 86 8.76 -17.25 -15.06
N GLN A 87 9.23 -17.50 -13.83
CA GLN A 87 10.59 -18.01 -13.59
C GLN A 87 10.85 -19.35 -14.29
N THR A 88 9.86 -20.26 -14.25
CA THR A 88 9.94 -21.55 -14.95
C THR A 88 10.06 -21.37 -16.46
N ALA A 89 9.25 -20.50 -17.05
CA ALA A 89 9.28 -20.26 -18.49
C ALA A 89 10.59 -19.61 -18.95
N ILE A 90 11.11 -18.64 -18.19
CA ILE A 90 12.41 -18.00 -18.47
C ILE A 90 13.55 -19.01 -18.39
N SER A 91 13.55 -19.92 -17.42
CA SER A 91 14.54 -21.01 -17.34
C SER A 91 14.50 -21.98 -18.53
N GLN A 92 13.39 -22.00 -19.27
CA GLN A 92 13.18 -22.78 -20.48
C GLN A 92 13.33 -21.94 -21.75
N GLU A 93 13.82 -20.70 -21.64
CA GLU A 93 13.97 -19.74 -22.75
C GLU A 93 12.66 -19.47 -23.51
N LYS A 94 11.52 -19.56 -22.81
CA LYS A 94 10.19 -19.31 -23.38
C LYS A 94 9.71 -17.90 -23.05
N PRO A 95 9.00 -17.23 -23.99
CA PRO A 95 8.34 -15.97 -23.68
C PRO A 95 7.26 -16.20 -22.62
N ALA A 96 7.21 -15.32 -21.62
CA ALA A 96 6.24 -15.39 -20.54
C ALA A 96 5.90 -14.00 -20.00
N PHE A 97 4.75 -13.91 -19.33
CA PHE A 97 4.28 -12.70 -18.70
C PHE A 97 5.02 -12.44 -17.38
N ASP A 98 5.76 -11.32 -17.31
CA ASP A 98 6.45 -10.86 -16.10
C ASP A 98 5.47 -10.07 -15.21
N VAL A 99 4.85 -10.80 -14.27
CA VAL A 99 3.86 -10.21 -13.37
C VAL A 99 4.46 -9.17 -12.42
N LEU A 100 5.72 -9.35 -11.98
CA LEU A 100 6.35 -8.42 -11.05
C LEU A 100 6.73 -7.11 -11.73
N LYS A 101 7.19 -7.17 -12.97
CA LYS A 101 7.45 -5.97 -13.77
C LYS A 101 6.16 -5.19 -14.03
N ALA A 102 5.06 -5.88 -14.32
CA ALA A 102 3.76 -5.24 -14.47
C ALA A 102 3.28 -4.57 -13.17
N MET A 103 3.36 -5.26 -12.02
CA MET A 103 3.01 -4.68 -10.72
C MET A 103 3.87 -3.48 -10.36
N CYS A 104 5.19 -3.58 -10.55
CA CYS A 104 6.13 -2.50 -10.31
C CYS A 104 5.84 -1.26 -11.16
N ALA A 105 5.50 -1.44 -12.44
CA ALA A 105 5.10 -0.34 -13.31
C ALA A 105 3.83 0.36 -12.80
N VAL A 106 2.81 -0.41 -12.39
CA VAL A 106 1.56 0.14 -11.85
C VAL A 106 1.79 0.90 -10.54
N PHE A 107 2.58 0.36 -9.61
CA PHE A 107 2.83 1.02 -8.33
C PHE A 107 3.59 2.34 -8.50
N ASN A 108 4.62 2.37 -9.35
CA ASN A 108 5.35 3.59 -9.64
C ASN A 108 4.50 4.62 -10.40
N ASP A 109 3.57 4.17 -11.26
CA ASP A 109 2.62 5.06 -11.92
C ASP A 109 1.68 5.73 -10.90
N ILE A 110 1.11 4.95 -9.97
CA ILE A 110 0.26 5.45 -8.88
C ILE A 110 1.04 6.42 -7.98
N GLU A 111 2.29 6.11 -7.63
CA GLU A 111 3.13 6.98 -6.81
C GLU A 111 3.39 8.34 -7.48
N LYS A 112 3.63 8.32 -8.79
CA LYS A 112 3.96 9.53 -9.56
C LYS A 112 2.72 10.37 -9.92
N HIS A 113 1.62 9.71 -10.29
CA HIS A 113 0.45 10.36 -10.89
C HIS A 113 -0.77 10.39 -9.96
N GLY A 114 -0.71 9.68 -8.84
CA GLY A 114 -1.86 9.46 -7.96
C GLY A 114 -2.79 8.37 -8.49
N MET A 115 -3.79 8.01 -7.68
CA MET A 115 -4.79 7.03 -8.08
C MET A 115 -5.81 7.64 -9.05
N VAL A 116 -6.34 6.80 -9.94
CA VAL A 116 -7.49 7.15 -10.77
C VAL A 116 -8.69 7.44 -9.86
N LYS A 117 -9.42 8.53 -10.15
CA LYS A 117 -10.64 8.89 -9.43
C LYS A 117 -11.64 7.72 -9.46
N ASN A 118 -12.23 7.41 -8.31
CA ASN A 118 -13.19 6.31 -8.13
C ASN A 118 -12.60 4.91 -8.38
N SER A 119 -11.27 4.73 -8.32
CA SER A 119 -10.69 3.39 -8.28
C SER A 119 -10.84 2.77 -6.89
N GLY A 120 -11.27 1.51 -6.84
CA GLY A 120 -11.31 0.72 -5.58
C GLY A 120 -9.95 0.16 -5.18
N PHE A 121 -8.84 0.80 -5.57
CA PHE A 121 -7.49 0.27 -5.32
C PHE A 121 -7.10 0.30 -3.84
N SER A 122 -7.60 1.29 -3.08
CA SER A 122 -7.32 1.48 -1.66
C SER A 122 -8.51 1.19 -0.73
N GLU A 123 -9.56 0.56 -1.26
CA GLU A 123 -10.78 0.20 -0.51
C GLU A 123 -10.72 -1.22 0.08
#